data_AF-A0A0E3NMZ6-F1
#
_entry.id   AF-A0A0E3NMZ6-F1
#
_cell.length_a   1.000
_cell.length_b   1.000
_cell.length_c   1.000
_cell.angle_alpha   90.00
_cell.angle_beta   90.00
_cell.angle_gamma   90.00
#
_symmetry.space_group_name_H-M   'P 1'
#
loop_
_entity.id
_entity.type
_entity.pdbx_description
1 polymer ?
#
loop_
_entity_poly.entity_id
_entity_poly.type
_entity_poly.pdbx_seq_one_letter_code
_entity_poly.pdbx_strand_id
1 'polypeptide(L)'
;MPSQGKKYEYLEHTADIKFLAYGNTLEEVFENAALAMFNVIIDTGKVSGETARDVYLKSPDLESLLVDWLSELLYLFEVDEVVFWKFRVEEIRAEEGECSIKARASGEKYYPESHPFETEIKAVTYNQLELKKTAEGWKAQIVVDI
;
A
#
# COMPACT_ATOMS: atom_id res chain seq x y z
N MET A 1 50.14 -13.98 16.38
CA MET A 1 49.58 -13.91 15.01
C MET A 1 48.20 -13.29 15.12
N PRO A 2 47.86 -12.25 14.33
CA PRO A 2 46.71 -11.40 14.61
C PRO A 2 45.45 -11.95 13.93
N SER A 3 44.42 -12.27 14.70
CA SER A 3 43.05 -12.21 14.20
C SER A 3 42.45 -10.94 14.78
N GLN A 4 42.54 -9.82 14.04
CA GLN A 4 41.72 -8.66 14.37
C GLN A 4 40.25 -9.11 14.31
N GLY A 5 39.56 -8.98 15.44
CA GLY A 5 38.15 -9.33 15.56
C GLY A 5 37.32 -8.56 14.53
N LYS A 6 36.37 -9.26 13.88
CA LYS A 6 35.33 -8.63 13.06
C LYS A 6 34.70 -7.50 13.90
N LYS A 7 34.85 -6.23 13.46
CA LYS A 7 34.28 -5.07 14.16
C LYS A 7 32.80 -4.85 13.82
N TYR A 8 32.36 -5.35 12.67
CA TYR A 8 30.97 -5.35 12.22
C TYR A 8 30.80 -6.40 11.12
N GLU A 9 29.56 -6.84 10.92
CA GLU A 9 29.12 -7.68 9.81
C GLU A 9 27.68 -7.27 9.50
N TYR A 10 27.42 -6.88 8.25
CA TYR A 10 26.06 -6.61 7.80
C TYR A 10 25.44 -7.93 7.38
N LEU A 11 24.34 -8.29 8.04
CA LEU A 11 23.49 -9.44 7.68
C LEU A 11 22.44 -8.99 6.67
N GLU A 12 21.83 -9.93 5.95
CA GLU A 12 20.75 -9.66 4.99
C GLU A 12 19.66 -8.79 5.64
N HIS A 13 19.53 -7.57 5.12
CA HIS A 13 18.35 -6.73 5.32
C HIS A 13 17.44 -7.02 4.14
N THR A 14 16.45 -7.89 4.32
CA THR A 14 15.28 -7.89 3.44
C THR A 14 14.45 -6.67 3.83
N ALA A 15 14.93 -5.49 3.42
CA ALA A 15 14.30 -4.20 3.70
C ALA A 15 13.04 -3.96 2.86
N ASP A 16 12.75 -4.86 1.91
CA ASP A 16 11.66 -4.70 0.96
C ASP A 16 10.68 -5.87 1.03
N ILE A 17 9.38 -5.58 1.02
CA ILE A 17 8.32 -6.55 0.75
C ILE A 17 7.77 -6.31 -0.65
N LYS A 18 7.65 -7.38 -1.42
CA LYS A 18 7.10 -7.36 -2.78
C LYS A 18 5.80 -8.13 -2.84
N PHE A 19 4.75 -7.51 -3.36
CA PHE A 19 3.45 -8.17 -3.54
C PHE A 19 2.85 -7.87 -4.92
N LEU A 20 1.89 -8.72 -5.30
CA LEU A 20 1.13 -8.62 -6.54
C LEU A 20 -0.34 -8.43 -6.20
N ALA A 21 -0.95 -7.41 -6.80
CA ALA A 21 -2.39 -7.17 -6.72
C ALA A 21 -3.02 -7.44 -8.09
N TYR A 22 -4.23 -8.00 -8.07
CA TYR A 22 -4.97 -8.41 -9.27
C TYR A 22 -6.39 -7.90 -9.20
N GLY A 23 -7.03 -7.70 -10.34
CA GLY A 23 -8.41 -7.25 -10.42
C GLY A 23 -8.93 -7.36 -11.84
N ASN A 24 -10.23 -7.51 -12.01
CA ASN A 24 -10.87 -7.51 -13.32
C ASN A 24 -10.85 -6.10 -13.94
N THR A 25 -10.86 -5.08 -13.09
CA THR A 25 -10.77 -3.66 -13.47
C THR A 25 -9.56 -2.97 -12.83
N LEU A 26 -9.29 -1.75 -13.29
CA LEU A 26 -8.20 -0.93 -12.74
C LEU A 26 -8.49 -0.55 -11.29
N GLU A 27 -9.74 -0.22 -11.00
CA GLU A 27 -10.26 0.10 -9.67
C GLU A 27 -10.04 -1.07 -8.71
N GLU A 28 -10.42 -2.30 -9.10
CA GLU A 28 -10.21 -3.49 -8.28
C GLU A 28 -8.73 -3.72 -7.95
N VAL A 29 -7.81 -3.44 -8.88
CA VAL A 29 -6.37 -3.56 -8.61
C VAL A 29 -5.90 -2.55 -7.55
N PHE A 30 -6.38 -1.31 -7.60
CA PHE A 30 -6.03 -0.27 -6.62
C PHE A 30 -6.61 -0.59 -5.24
N GLU A 31 -7.84 -1.12 -5.18
CA GLU A 31 -8.47 -1.60 -3.95
C GLU A 31 -7.66 -2.76 -3.35
N ASN A 32 -7.32 -3.76 -4.16
CA ASN A 32 -6.60 -4.95 -3.72
C ASN A 32 -5.13 -4.64 -3.35
N ALA A 33 -4.50 -3.67 -4.02
CA ALA A 33 -3.16 -3.21 -3.65
C ALA A 33 -3.16 -2.56 -2.27
N ALA A 34 -4.15 -1.72 -1.97
CA ALA A 34 -4.32 -1.13 -0.64
C ALA A 34 -4.57 -2.21 0.42
N LEU A 35 -5.46 -3.17 0.13
CA LEU A 35 -5.72 -4.28 1.04
C LEU A 35 -4.47 -5.14 1.29
N ALA A 36 -3.67 -5.41 0.26
CA ALA A 36 -2.42 -6.16 0.40
C ALA A 36 -1.41 -5.41 1.27
N MET A 37 -1.25 -4.09 1.08
CA MET A 37 -0.39 -3.26 1.91
C MET A 37 -0.84 -3.27 3.38
N PHE A 38 -2.13 -3.07 3.65
CA PHE A 38 -2.61 -3.07 5.04
C PHE A 38 -2.51 -4.45 5.71
N ASN A 39 -2.64 -5.55 4.96
CA ASN A 39 -2.40 -6.90 5.48
C ASN A 39 -0.94 -7.19 5.83
N VAL A 40 0.02 -6.46 5.24
CA VAL A 40 1.42 -6.51 5.68
C VAL A 40 1.59 -5.76 7.00
N ILE A 41 0.87 -4.66 7.20
CA ILE A 41 0.95 -3.86 8.41
C ILE A 41 0.30 -4.58 9.59
N ILE A 42 -0.96 -5.01 9.42
CA ILE A 42 -1.76 -5.70 10.44
C ILE A 42 -2.70 -6.74 9.82
N ASP A 43 -3.20 -7.67 10.62
CA ASP A 43 -4.30 -8.56 10.20
C ASP A 43 -5.62 -7.78 10.01
N THR A 44 -5.91 -7.37 8.77
CA THR A 44 -7.12 -6.61 8.41
C THR A 44 -8.41 -7.39 8.66
N GLY A 45 -8.35 -8.72 8.78
CA GLY A 45 -9.51 -9.55 9.10
C GLY A 45 -10.04 -9.36 10.52
N LYS A 46 -9.24 -8.75 11.41
CA LYS A 46 -9.63 -8.41 12.78
C LYS A 46 -10.11 -6.96 12.93
N VAL A 47 -10.05 -6.18 11.87
CA VAL A 47 -10.47 -4.78 11.86
C VAL A 47 -11.95 -4.70 11.54
N SER A 48 -12.69 -3.92 12.31
CA SER A 48 -14.12 -3.70 12.14
C SER A 48 -14.45 -2.24 12.32
N GLY A 49 -15.23 -1.64 11.42
CA GLY A 49 -15.60 -0.24 11.60
C GLY A 49 -16.11 0.43 10.35
N GLU A 50 -16.77 1.58 10.58
CA GLU A 50 -17.38 2.42 9.55
C GLU A 50 -16.73 3.80 9.47
N THR A 51 -15.60 4.03 10.15
CA THR A 51 -14.84 5.28 10.00
C THR A 51 -14.33 5.34 8.57
N ALA A 52 -14.90 6.24 7.79
CA ALA A 52 -14.57 6.40 6.39
C ALA A 52 -13.70 7.63 6.16
N ARG A 53 -12.69 7.48 5.29
CA ARG A 53 -11.91 8.58 4.72
C ARG A 53 -12.13 8.61 3.21
N ASP A 54 -12.60 9.74 2.72
CA ASP A 54 -12.68 10.03 1.30
C ASP A 54 -11.33 10.59 0.84
N VAL A 55 -10.79 10.00 -0.22
CA VAL A 55 -9.49 10.34 -0.77
C VAL A 55 -9.66 10.72 -2.23
N TYR A 56 -9.08 11.86 -2.59
CA TYR A 56 -9.04 12.35 -3.96
C TYR A 56 -7.63 12.79 -4.31
N LEU A 57 -7.02 12.11 -5.27
CA LEU A 57 -5.64 12.37 -5.68
C LEU A 57 -5.55 12.53 -7.21
N LYS A 58 -4.49 13.21 -7.62
CA LYS A 58 -4.12 13.43 -9.02
C LYS A 58 -2.64 13.20 -9.19
N SER A 59 -2.26 12.51 -10.25
CA SER A 59 -0.87 12.19 -10.57
C SER A 59 -0.65 12.20 -12.09
N PRO A 60 0.59 12.34 -12.58
CA PRO A 60 0.87 12.44 -14.02
C PRO A 60 0.51 11.19 -14.83
N ASP A 61 0.54 10.02 -14.19
CA ASP A 61 0.31 8.71 -14.79
C ASP A 61 -0.28 7.72 -13.75
N LEU A 62 -0.69 6.54 -14.22
CA LEU A 62 -1.34 5.53 -13.38
C LEU A 62 -0.41 4.86 -12.36
N GLU A 63 0.88 4.74 -12.66
CA GLU A 63 1.86 4.15 -11.74
C GLU A 63 2.13 5.11 -10.58
N SER A 64 2.35 6.38 -10.90
CA SER A 64 2.44 7.47 -9.94
C SER A 64 1.16 7.57 -9.08
N LEU A 65 -0.02 7.45 -9.70
CA LEU A 65 -1.30 7.47 -8.99
C LEU A 65 -1.43 6.31 -8.00
N LEU A 66 -0.91 5.13 -8.34
CA LEU A 66 -0.91 3.98 -7.44
C LEU A 66 0.02 4.20 -6.25
N VAL A 67 1.21 4.76 -6.47
CA VAL A 67 2.15 5.09 -5.38
C VAL A 67 1.56 6.16 -4.47
N ASP A 68 1.01 7.23 -5.03
CA ASP A 68 0.40 8.32 -4.27
C ASP A 68 -0.82 7.81 -3.48
N TRP A 69 -1.64 6.93 -4.07
CA TRP A 69 -2.78 6.29 -3.40
C TRP A 69 -2.35 5.49 -2.16
N LEU A 70 -1.36 4.61 -2.31
CA LEU A 70 -0.88 3.79 -1.21
C LEU A 70 -0.15 4.65 -0.15
N SER A 71 0.61 5.66 -0.59
CA SER A 71 1.33 6.57 0.31
C SER A 71 0.36 7.43 1.14
N GLU A 72 -0.71 7.93 0.54
CA GLU A 72 -1.75 8.69 1.23
C GLU A 72 -2.45 7.83 2.30
N LEU A 73 -2.76 6.57 1.98
CA LEU A 73 -3.35 5.66 2.95
C LEU A 73 -2.41 5.33 4.11
N LEU A 74 -1.11 5.15 3.83
CA LEU A 74 -0.09 4.96 4.85
C LEU A 74 0.01 6.20 5.75
N TYR A 75 0.02 7.39 5.16
CA TYR A 75 0.00 8.66 5.90
C TYR A 75 -1.24 8.78 6.80
N LEU A 76 -2.43 8.47 6.29
CA LEU A 76 -3.66 8.49 7.08
C LEU A 76 -3.60 7.48 8.24
N PHE A 77 -2.99 6.33 8.04
CA PHE A 77 -2.78 5.36 9.11
C PHE A 77 -1.85 5.91 10.21
N GLU A 78 -0.71 6.49 9.83
CA GLU A 78 0.28 7.00 10.77
C GLU A 78 -0.18 8.26 11.52
N VAL A 79 -0.87 9.17 10.83
CA VAL A 79 -1.22 10.49 11.37
C VAL A 79 -2.60 10.53 12.00
N ASP A 80 -3.61 9.94 11.35
CA ASP A 80 -4.97 9.92 11.88
C ASP A 80 -5.19 8.75 12.86
N GLU A 81 -4.21 7.85 13.00
CA GLU A 81 -4.32 6.60 13.77
C GLU A 81 -5.54 5.78 13.32
N VAL A 82 -5.79 5.66 12.00
CA VAL A 82 -6.93 4.89 11.47
C VAL A 82 -6.42 3.70 10.67
N VAL A 83 -6.86 2.50 11.04
CA VAL A 83 -6.53 1.30 10.30
C VAL A 83 -7.67 0.90 9.38
N PHE A 84 -7.34 0.67 8.11
CA PHE A 84 -8.32 0.40 7.06
C PHE A 84 -8.36 -1.08 6.69
N TRP A 85 -9.56 -1.58 6.44
CA TRP A 85 -9.80 -2.97 6.05
C TRP A 85 -10.60 -3.10 4.76
N LYS A 86 -11.24 -2.01 4.34
CA LYS A 86 -12.06 -1.97 3.14
C LYS A 86 -11.74 -0.72 2.33
N PHE A 87 -11.45 -0.94 1.06
CA PHE A 87 -11.16 0.11 0.10
C PHE A 87 -12.18 0.03 -1.01
N ARG A 88 -12.74 1.17 -1.39
CA ARG A 88 -13.66 1.28 -2.50
C ARG A 88 -13.22 2.42 -3.40
N VAL A 89 -12.80 2.10 -4.61
CA VAL A 89 -12.47 3.06 -5.65
C VAL A 89 -13.75 3.34 -6.44
N GLU A 90 -14.24 4.58 -6.36
CA GLU A 90 -15.45 4.99 -7.07
C GLU A 90 -15.16 5.26 -8.55
N GLU A 91 -14.00 5.85 -8.84
CA GLU A 91 -13.64 6.26 -10.18
C GLU A 91 -12.12 6.43 -10.31
N ILE A 92 -11.56 5.92 -11.41
CA ILE A 92 -10.23 6.31 -11.90
C ILE A 92 -10.39 6.93 -13.29
N ARG A 93 -9.86 8.13 -13.47
CA ARG A 93 -9.79 8.80 -14.78
C ARG A 93 -8.35 8.88 -15.23
N ALA A 94 -8.10 8.47 -16.47
CA ALA A 94 -6.82 8.64 -17.14
C ALA A 94 -7.03 9.52 -18.37
N GLU A 95 -6.63 10.79 -18.27
CA GLU A 95 -6.65 11.76 -19.36
C GLU A 95 -5.20 12.02 -19.82
N GLU A 96 -5.01 12.61 -21.01
CA GLU A 96 -3.66 12.87 -21.53
C GLU A 96 -2.86 13.80 -20.60
N GLY A 97 -1.94 13.23 -19.82
CA GLY A 97 -1.05 13.95 -18.91
C GLY A 97 -1.56 14.15 -17.49
N GLU A 98 -2.76 13.66 -17.14
CA GLU A 98 -3.27 13.68 -15.77
C GLU A 98 -4.15 12.45 -15.51
N CYS A 99 -3.84 11.72 -14.45
CA CYS A 99 -4.66 10.64 -13.91
C CYS A 99 -5.22 11.07 -12.55
N SER A 100 -6.42 10.64 -12.22
CA SER A 100 -7.06 10.94 -10.93
C SER A 100 -7.81 9.75 -10.37
N ILE A 101 -7.88 9.69 -9.05
CA ILE A 101 -8.60 8.67 -8.30
C ILE A 101 -9.57 9.34 -7.33
N LYS A 102 -10.78 8.78 -7.24
CA LYS A 102 -11.73 9.07 -6.18
C LYS A 102 -12.05 7.77 -5.46
N ALA A 103 -11.71 7.69 -4.18
CA ALA A 103 -11.85 6.47 -3.40
C ALA A 103 -12.31 6.77 -1.98
N ARG A 104 -12.81 5.72 -1.33
CA ARG A 104 -13.21 5.70 0.08
C ARG A 104 -12.52 4.54 0.76
N ALA A 105 -11.73 4.83 1.79
CA ALA A 105 -11.17 3.85 2.70
C ALA A 105 -12.05 3.77 3.96
N SER A 106 -12.33 2.57 4.46
CA SER A 106 -13.15 2.34 5.65
C SER A 106 -12.39 1.48 6.66
N GLY A 107 -12.52 1.87 7.92
CA GLY A 107 -11.65 1.42 8.98
C GLY A 107 -12.20 1.74 10.37
N GLU A 108 -11.32 1.62 11.35
CA GLU A 108 -11.55 2.06 12.71
C GLU A 108 -10.31 2.73 13.27
N LYS A 109 -10.46 3.35 14.44
CA LYS A 109 -9.31 3.91 15.15
C LYS A 109 -8.37 2.77 15.54
N TYR A 110 -7.09 2.95 15.28
CA TYR A 110 -6.04 2.01 15.62
C TYR A 110 -5.86 1.95 17.15
N TYR A 111 -5.97 0.73 17.69
CA TYR A 111 -5.71 0.41 19.10
C TYR A 111 -4.66 -0.70 19.17
N PRO A 112 -3.45 -0.45 19.72
CA PRO A 112 -2.36 -1.43 19.77
C PRO A 112 -2.71 -2.75 20.46
N GLU A 113 -3.64 -2.73 21.42
CA GLU A 113 -4.08 -3.93 22.14
C GLU A 113 -4.96 -4.86 21.28
N SER A 114 -5.72 -4.28 20.34
CA SER A 114 -6.63 -5.00 19.44
C SER A 114 -5.94 -5.40 18.13
N HIS A 115 -4.92 -4.63 17.72
CA HIS A 115 -4.25 -4.77 16.43
C HIS A 115 -2.73 -4.77 16.60
N PRO A 116 -2.10 -5.92 16.89
CA PRO A 116 -0.65 -6.00 16.94
C PRO A 116 -0.07 -5.72 15.54
N PHE A 117 0.97 -4.88 15.48
CA PHE A 117 1.77 -4.68 14.26
C PHE A 117 2.43 -6.00 13.85
N GLU A 118 2.22 -6.41 12.60
CA GLU A 118 2.95 -7.51 11.99
C GLU A 118 4.25 -7.01 11.35
N THR A 119 4.19 -5.88 10.63
CA THR A 119 5.35 -5.24 10.02
C THR A 119 5.11 -3.73 9.91
N GLU A 120 6.14 -2.93 10.12
CA GLU A 120 6.08 -1.49 9.86
C GLU A 120 6.47 -1.25 8.41
N ILE A 121 5.62 -0.58 7.64
CA ILE A 121 5.95 -0.12 6.28
C ILE A 121 6.36 1.34 6.39
N LYS A 122 7.56 1.69 5.93
CA LYS A 122 8.08 3.07 5.93
C LYS A 122 7.66 3.86 4.70
N ALA A 123 7.65 3.21 3.54
CA ALA A 123 7.36 3.88 2.28
C ALA A 123 6.92 2.91 1.19
N VAL A 124 6.10 3.42 0.28
CA VAL A 124 5.78 2.77 -0.98
C VAL A 124 6.79 3.24 -2.03
N THR A 125 7.42 2.30 -2.73
CA THR A 125 8.52 2.63 -3.64
C THR A 125 8.10 2.51 -5.10
N TYR A 126 8.78 3.27 -5.97
CA TYR A 126 8.73 3.08 -7.41
C TYR A 126 9.60 1.89 -7.88
N ASN A 127 10.29 1.21 -6.96
CA ASN A 127 11.21 0.13 -7.30
C ASN A 127 10.44 -1.08 -7.82
N GLN A 128 10.73 -1.51 -9.06
CA GLN A 128 10.03 -2.62 -9.73
C GLN A 128 8.49 -2.44 -9.75
N LEU A 129 8.00 -1.19 -9.66
CA LEU A 129 6.59 -0.89 -9.83
C LEU A 129 6.19 -1.24 -11.26
N GLU A 130 5.07 -1.94 -11.41
CA GLU A 130 4.57 -2.32 -12.72
C GLU A 130 3.05 -2.43 -12.65
N LEU A 131 2.35 -1.65 -13.47
CA LEU A 131 0.90 -1.75 -13.63
C LEU A 131 0.57 -2.12 -15.07
N LYS A 132 -0.01 -3.30 -15.26
CA LYS A 132 -0.25 -3.85 -16.60
C LYS A 132 -1.64 -4.44 -16.75
N LYS A 133 -2.23 -4.19 -17.93
CA LYS A 133 -3.40 -4.91 -18.41
C LYS A 133 -2.96 -6.26 -18.96
N THR A 134 -3.62 -7.31 -18.51
CA THR A 134 -3.41 -8.71 -18.91
C THR A 134 -4.64 -9.23 -19.67
N ALA A 135 -4.58 -10.45 -20.19
CA ALA A 135 -5.73 -11.09 -20.85
C ALA A 135 -6.89 -11.36 -19.89
N GLU A 136 -6.61 -11.51 -18.59
CA GLU A 136 -7.58 -11.88 -17.54
C GLU A 136 -8.05 -10.67 -16.71
N GLY A 137 -7.49 -9.47 -16.94
CA GLY A 137 -7.81 -8.27 -16.16
C GLY A 137 -6.61 -7.33 -16.04
N TRP A 138 -6.36 -6.85 -14.84
CA TRP A 138 -5.25 -5.98 -14.49
C TRP A 138 -4.38 -6.60 -13.40
N LYS A 139 -3.10 -6.24 -13.41
CA LYS A 139 -2.10 -6.68 -12.43
C LYS A 139 -1.24 -5.48 -12.04
N ALA A 140 -1.02 -5.30 -10.75
CA ALA A 140 -0.01 -4.40 -10.21
C ALA A 140 1.06 -5.20 -9.44
N GLN A 141 2.31 -4.79 -9.59
CA GLN A 141 3.44 -5.23 -8.77
C GLN A 141 3.96 -4.03 -7.99
N ILE A 142 4.03 -4.18 -6.67
CA ILE A 142 4.45 -3.10 -5.76
C ILE A 142 5.56 -3.63 -4.86
N VAL A 143 6.52 -2.75 -4.54
CA VAL A 143 7.55 -2.98 -3.54
C VAL A 143 7.45 -1.89 -2.47
N VAL A 144 7.39 -2.31 -1.22
CA VAL A 144 7.32 -1.44 -0.04
C VAL A 144 8.57 -1.63 0.82
N ASP A 145 9.07 -0.52 1.36
CA ASP A 145 10.21 -0.50 2.30
C ASP A 145 9.69 -0.69 3.73
N ILE A 146 10.36 -1.54 4.52
CA ILE A 146 10.02 -1.87 5.92
C ILE A 146 11.09 -1.44 6.89
#